data_AF-A0A2B4REC1-F1
#
_entry.id   AF-A0A2B4REC1-F1
#
_cell.length_a   1.000
_cell.length_b   1.000
_cell.length_c   1.000
_cell.angle_alpha   90.00
_cell.angle_beta   90.00
_cell.angle_gamma   90.00
#
_symmetry.space_group_name_H-M   'P 1'
#
loop_
_entity.id
_entity.type
_entity.pdbx_description
1 polymer ?
#
loop_
_entity_poly.entity_id
_entity_poly.type
_entity_poly.pdbx_seq_one_letter_code
_entity_poly.pdbx_strand_id
1 'polypeptide(L)'
;MVENGARYPLASTDQLYISRSSGGRGLKSVESEYKLIKIKAALNLCANTDPTLKLVREFEERAVDKGRRSMLKDASGFARELGIELELEPPEPVGRTEEGELVNKKKIGVFAKKSLYTKRRQGIEEQRWQGKLVANRWQDDQLDRSCFSLLCEWRTAPTYTIAALEELYQQLLPTKVYSTRKAKTSGDSDVRHNASFKILFFELLRDHGLVNTIPPWYSPIQPKPIDEGEKVTAYWDLPVFADQTEVRANRIDGRIVDKARKTVTLLEMSCPWVDNRDHKDEEKIMK
;
A
#
# COMPACT_ATOMS: atom_id res chain seq x y z
N MET A 1 16.79 9.95 -0.61
CA MET A 1 17.00 11.06 0.34
C MET A 1 16.55 10.61 1.73
N VAL A 2 17.36 10.95 2.72
CA VAL A 2 17.18 10.93 4.18
C VAL A 2 18.01 12.15 4.63
N GLU A 3 17.66 13.02 5.58
CA GLU A 3 16.66 13.09 6.65
C GLU A 3 15.36 13.83 6.28
N ASN A 4 14.30 13.61 7.07
CA ASN A 4 12.95 14.22 7.00
C ASN A 4 12.09 13.94 5.75
N GLY A 5 12.49 12.93 4.96
CA GLY A 5 11.76 12.38 3.81
C GLY A 5 12.23 10.94 3.53
N ALA A 6 12.41 10.17 4.59
CA ALA A 6 13.38 9.09 4.65
C ALA A 6 12.97 7.79 3.90
N ARG A 7 13.74 7.41 2.86
CA ARG A 7 13.94 5.98 2.55
C ARG A 7 14.93 5.41 3.56
N TYR A 8 14.45 4.67 4.56
CA TYR A 8 15.28 3.91 5.49
C TYR A 8 16.09 2.82 4.75
N PRO A 9 17.28 2.40 5.22
CA PRO A 9 18.06 1.33 4.57
C PRO A 9 17.32 -0.03 4.45
N LEU A 10 16.33 -0.29 5.31
CA LEU A 10 15.44 -1.46 5.22
C LEU A 10 14.11 -1.18 4.50
N ALA A 11 13.95 -0.05 3.82
CA ALA A 11 12.73 0.25 3.07
C ALA A 11 12.67 -0.60 1.79
N SER A 12 11.49 -1.19 1.53
CA SER A 12 11.24 -2.00 0.34
C SER A 12 11.33 -1.16 -0.94
N THR A 13 12.39 -1.34 -1.75
CA THR A 13 12.51 -0.69 -3.07
C THR A 13 11.36 -1.06 -3.99
N ASP A 14 10.92 -2.32 -3.95
CA ASP A 14 9.81 -2.81 -4.78
C ASP A 14 8.49 -2.13 -4.44
N GLN A 15 8.21 -1.91 -3.15
CA GLN A 15 6.98 -1.24 -2.69
C GLN A 15 6.86 0.18 -3.24
N LEU A 16 7.98 0.86 -3.51
CA LEU A 16 7.95 2.20 -4.09
C LEU A 16 7.32 2.22 -5.48
N TYR A 17 7.52 1.14 -6.24
CA TYR A 17 7.05 1.05 -7.61
C TYR A 17 5.78 0.20 -7.77
N ILE A 18 5.23 -0.34 -6.69
CA ILE A 18 3.88 -0.90 -6.66
C ILE A 18 2.86 0.24 -6.64
N SER A 19 1.71 0.05 -7.29
CA SER A 19 0.63 1.04 -7.30
C SER A 19 0.09 1.29 -5.89
N ARG A 20 -0.42 2.51 -5.65
CA ARG A 20 -1.06 2.86 -4.38
C ARG A 20 -2.27 1.99 -4.06
N SER A 21 -3.03 1.59 -5.08
CA SER A 21 -4.17 0.67 -4.95
C SER A 21 -3.79 -0.67 -4.34
N SER A 22 -2.54 -1.10 -4.53
CA SER A 22 -2.00 -2.34 -3.98
C SER A 22 -1.16 -2.08 -2.73
N GLY A 23 -1.27 -0.87 -2.17
CA GLY A 23 -0.57 -0.34 -1.00
C GLY A 23 0.95 -0.19 -1.16
N GLY A 24 1.38 0.13 -2.38
CA GLY A 24 2.70 0.70 -2.68
C GLY A 24 2.70 2.23 -2.67
N ARG A 25 3.79 2.86 -3.13
CA ARG A 25 3.90 4.34 -3.21
C ARG A 25 3.46 4.93 -4.55
N GLY A 26 3.36 4.10 -5.58
CA GLY A 26 2.91 4.49 -6.91
C GLY A 26 3.94 5.26 -7.75
N LEU A 27 5.24 5.17 -7.41
CA LEU A 27 6.28 5.76 -8.26
C LEU A 27 6.49 4.92 -9.52
N LYS A 28 6.87 5.60 -10.62
CA LYS A 28 7.32 4.91 -11.83
C LYS A 28 8.82 4.68 -11.74
N SER A 29 9.25 3.44 -11.96
CA SER A 29 10.68 3.14 -12.10
C SER A 29 11.15 3.58 -13.48
N VAL A 30 12.13 4.49 -13.52
CA VAL A 30 12.75 4.95 -14.76
C VAL A 30 13.36 3.78 -15.53
N GLU A 31 14.03 2.86 -14.82
CA GLU A 31 14.64 1.68 -15.44
C GLU A 31 13.58 0.76 -16.07
N SER A 32 12.50 0.47 -15.36
CA SER A 32 11.44 -0.40 -15.90
C SER A 32 10.71 0.24 -17.08
N GLU A 33 10.46 1.55 -17.03
CA GLU A 33 9.87 2.27 -18.17
C GLU A 33 10.83 2.30 -19.36
N TYR A 34 12.12 2.53 -19.14
CA TYR A 34 13.13 2.46 -20.20
C TYR A 34 13.19 1.09 -20.88
N LYS A 35 13.20 0.00 -20.09
CA LYS A 35 13.16 -1.38 -20.60
C LYS A 35 11.89 -1.62 -21.44
N LEU A 36 10.72 -1.23 -20.92
CA LEU A 36 9.44 -1.37 -21.64
C LEU A 36 9.40 -0.55 -22.93
N ILE A 37 9.93 0.67 -22.92
CA ILE A 37 9.99 1.53 -24.10
C ILE A 37 10.89 0.93 -25.17
N LYS A 38 12.08 0.40 -24.81
CA LYS A 38 12.95 -0.28 -25.78
C LYS A 38 12.30 -1.50 -26.41
N ILE A 39 11.64 -2.34 -25.62
CA ILE A 39 10.89 -3.50 -26.14
C ILE A 39 9.82 -3.04 -27.14
N LYS A 40 9.00 -2.05 -26.77
CA LYS A 40 7.96 -1.52 -27.66
C LYS A 40 8.52 -0.87 -28.91
N ALA A 41 9.65 -0.16 -28.80
CA ALA A 41 10.32 0.49 -29.92
C ALA A 41 10.84 -0.56 -30.93
N ALA A 42 11.50 -1.63 -30.46
CA ALA A 42 11.97 -2.72 -31.30
C ALA A 42 10.81 -3.39 -32.06
N LEU A 43 9.74 -3.74 -31.34
CA LEU A 43 8.54 -4.33 -31.93
C LEU A 43 7.88 -3.41 -32.97
N ASN A 44 7.86 -2.10 -32.70
CA ASN A 44 7.32 -1.14 -33.64
C ASN A 44 8.20 -0.97 -34.87
N LEU A 45 9.52 -0.98 -34.71
CA LEU A 45 10.48 -0.88 -35.82
C LEU A 45 10.38 -2.10 -36.74
N CYS A 46 10.34 -3.32 -36.18
CA CYS A 46 10.26 -4.55 -36.98
C CYS A 46 8.96 -4.67 -37.76
N ALA A 47 7.84 -4.29 -37.16
CA ALA A 47 6.53 -4.33 -37.79
C ALA A 47 6.22 -3.16 -38.74
N ASN A 48 7.12 -2.17 -38.84
CA ASN A 48 6.85 -1.00 -39.70
C ASN A 48 7.16 -1.31 -41.16
N THR A 49 6.29 -0.85 -42.06
CA THR A 49 6.43 -0.98 -43.51
C THR A 49 7.02 0.26 -44.18
N ASP A 50 7.17 1.36 -43.45
CA ASP A 50 7.75 2.60 -43.96
C ASP A 50 9.20 2.40 -44.47
N PRO A 51 9.53 2.86 -45.70
CA PRO A 51 10.86 2.67 -46.27
C PRO A 51 12.00 3.31 -45.47
N THR A 52 11.77 4.45 -44.81
CA THR A 52 12.80 5.11 -43.99
C THR A 52 13.05 4.32 -42.71
N LEU A 53 11.99 3.83 -42.06
CA LEU A 53 12.13 2.96 -40.89
C LEU A 53 12.71 1.59 -41.24
N LYS A 54 12.49 1.08 -42.45
CA LYS A 54 13.18 -0.11 -42.95
C LYS A 54 14.70 0.07 -42.98
N LEU A 55 15.21 1.23 -43.40
CA LEU A 55 16.66 1.52 -43.37
C LEU A 55 17.22 1.52 -41.94
N VAL A 56 16.46 2.07 -40.99
CA VAL A 56 16.83 2.05 -39.56
C VAL A 56 16.85 0.62 -39.03
N ARG A 57 15.87 -0.21 -39.42
CA ARG A 57 15.82 -1.63 -39.05
C ARG A 57 17.03 -2.38 -39.58
N GLU A 58 17.35 -2.26 -40.87
CA GLU A 58 18.52 -2.91 -41.49
C GLU A 58 19.85 -2.43 -40.87
N PHE A 59 19.91 -1.17 -40.42
CA PHE A 59 21.05 -0.67 -39.66
C PHE A 59 21.19 -1.37 -38.30
N GLU A 60 20.09 -1.50 -37.56
CA GLU A 60 20.05 -2.20 -36.27
C GLU A 60 20.37 -3.70 -36.41
N GLU A 61 19.78 -4.39 -37.40
CA GLU A 61 20.06 -5.80 -37.71
C GLU A 61 21.56 -6.01 -37.99
N ARG A 62 22.16 -5.18 -38.85
CA ARG A 62 23.60 -5.24 -39.12
C ARG A 62 24.45 -4.93 -37.88
N ALA A 63 23.96 -4.09 -36.96
CA ALA A 63 24.65 -3.84 -35.71
C ALA A 63 24.63 -5.08 -34.81
N VAL A 64 23.53 -5.84 -34.78
CA VAL A 64 23.45 -7.14 -34.10
C VAL A 64 24.45 -8.13 -34.71
N ASP A 65 24.46 -8.30 -36.03
CA ASP A 65 25.35 -9.25 -36.73
C ASP A 65 26.83 -8.96 -36.48
N LYS A 66 27.19 -7.67 -36.44
CA LYS A 66 28.56 -7.19 -36.19
C LYS A 66 28.91 -7.15 -34.70
N GLY A 67 28.03 -7.61 -33.81
CA GLY A 67 28.25 -7.61 -32.36
C GLY A 67 28.33 -6.21 -31.74
N ARG A 68 27.82 -5.17 -32.41
CA ARG A 68 27.78 -3.80 -31.90
C ARG A 68 26.57 -3.60 -30.98
N ARG A 69 26.53 -2.45 -30.27
CA ARG A 69 25.35 -2.07 -29.49
C ARG A 69 24.16 -1.87 -30.42
N SER A 70 23.05 -2.52 -30.13
CA SER A 70 21.80 -2.45 -30.90
C SER A 70 20.61 -2.43 -29.95
N MET A 71 19.61 -1.61 -30.31
CA MET A 71 18.34 -1.55 -29.61
C MET A 71 17.55 -2.86 -29.72
N LEU A 72 17.66 -3.59 -30.83
CA LEU A 72 17.01 -4.91 -31.00
C LEU A 72 17.59 -5.94 -30.02
N LYS A 73 18.93 -5.96 -29.90
CA LYS A 73 19.62 -6.86 -28.95
C LYS A 73 19.26 -6.53 -27.51
N ASP A 74 19.23 -5.25 -27.15
CA ASP A 74 18.83 -4.81 -25.81
C ASP A 74 17.37 -5.17 -25.51
N ALA A 75 16.47 -4.97 -26.48
CA ALA A 75 15.06 -5.30 -26.34
C ALA A 75 14.86 -6.81 -26.10
N SER A 76 15.53 -7.67 -26.86
CA SER A 76 15.49 -9.12 -26.65
C SER A 76 16.06 -9.53 -25.29
N GLY A 77 17.15 -8.88 -24.84
CA GLY A 77 17.70 -9.09 -23.50
C GLY A 77 16.70 -8.73 -22.39
N PHE A 78 16.09 -7.55 -22.48
CA PHE A 78 15.10 -7.09 -21.51
C PHE A 78 13.82 -7.89 -21.53
N ALA A 79 13.37 -8.37 -22.68
CA ALA A 79 12.21 -9.24 -22.77
C ALA A 79 12.50 -10.61 -22.13
N ARG A 80 13.71 -11.14 -22.32
CA ARG A 80 14.14 -12.39 -21.66
C ARG A 80 14.18 -12.25 -20.15
N GLU A 81 14.63 -11.11 -19.63
CA GLU A 81 14.52 -10.79 -18.20
C GLU A 81 13.06 -10.80 -17.70
N LEU A 82 12.06 -10.69 -18.58
CA LEU A 82 10.63 -10.67 -18.23
C LEU A 82 9.90 -11.98 -18.58
N GLY A 83 10.64 -13.03 -18.96
CA GLY A 83 10.10 -14.34 -19.32
C GLY A 83 9.48 -14.39 -20.73
N ILE A 84 9.95 -13.54 -21.64
CA ILE A 84 9.52 -13.54 -23.05
C ILE A 84 10.75 -13.63 -23.95
N GLU A 85 10.75 -14.60 -24.86
CA GLU A 85 11.69 -14.64 -25.98
C GLU A 85 11.08 -13.89 -27.17
N LEU A 86 11.76 -12.85 -27.66
CA LEU A 86 11.29 -12.08 -28.81
C LEU A 86 11.82 -12.66 -30.12
N GLU A 87 10.90 -12.96 -31.03
CA GLU A 87 11.17 -13.27 -32.43
C GLU A 87 10.83 -12.00 -33.24
N LEU A 88 11.88 -11.22 -33.55
CA LEU A 88 11.73 -9.88 -34.14
C LEU A 88 11.65 -9.88 -35.69
N GLU A 89 11.17 -10.98 -36.27
CA GLU A 89 11.10 -11.16 -37.72
C GLU A 89 10.02 -10.27 -38.35
N PRO A 90 10.35 -9.45 -39.37
CA PRO A 90 9.37 -8.70 -40.12
C PRO A 90 8.50 -9.60 -41.01
N PRO A 91 7.23 -9.23 -41.30
CA PRO A 91 6.53 -8.03 -40.82
C PRO A 91 5.82 -8.22 -39.47
N GLU A 92 5.76 -9.44 -38.93
CA GLU A 92 5.00 -9.76 -37.73
C GLU A 92 5.91 -10.26 -36.60
N PRO A 93 6.47 -9.36 -35.78
CA PRO A 93 7.25 -9.78 -34.63
C PRO A 93 6.33 -10.40 -33.57
N VAL A 94 6.76 -11.54 -33.05
CA VAL A 94 6.06 -12.31 -32.02
C VAL A 94 6.94 -12.47 -30.78
N GLY A 95 6.30 -12.79 -29.66
CA GLY A 95 6.98 -13.18 -28.44
C GLY A 95 6.54 -14.57 -28.04
N ARG A 96 7.45 -15.38 -27.51
CA ARG A 96 7.15 -16.69 -26.93
C ARG A 96 7.34 -16.61 -25.41
N THR A 97 6.35 -17.04 -24.65
CA THR A 97 6.47 -17.16 -23.19
C THR A 97 7.33 -18.37 -22.81
N GLU A 98 7.75 -18.47 -21.55
CA GLU A 98 8.44 -19.65 -21.02
C GLU A 98 7.60 -20.94 -21.14
N GLU A 99 6.27 -20.83 -21.17
CA GLU A 99 5.32 -21.93 -21.35
C GLU A 99 5.11 -22.30 -22.84
N GLY A 100 5.77 -21.59 -23.76
CA GLY A 100 5.66 -21.81 -25.20
C GLY A 100 4.49 -21.11 -25.88
N GLU A 101 3.71 -20.29 -25.16
CA GLU A 101 2.57 -19.55 -25.71
C GLU A 101 3.04 -18.42 -26.63
N LEU A 102 2.43 -18.32 -27.82
CA LEU A 102 2.67 -17.23 -28.77
C LEU A 102 1.90 -15.96 -28.38
N VAL A 103 2.64 -14.89 -28.12
CA VAL A 103 2.14 -13.57 -27.77
C VAL A 103 2.36 -12.61 -28.94
N ASN A 104 1.26 -12.08 -29.47
CA ASN A 104 1.34 -11.10 -30.55
C ASN A 104 1.93 -9.76 -30.09
N LYS A 105 2.45 -8.97 -31.04
CA LYS A 105 2.99 -7.61 -30.82
C LYS A 105 2.16 -6.76 -29.85
N LYS A 106 0.84 -6.72 -30.02
CA LYS A 106 -0.07 -5.86 -29.22
C LYS A 106 -0.09 -6.28 -27.74
N LYS A 107 0.04 -7.59 -27.46
CA LYS A 107 -0.01 -8.15 -26.11
C LYS A 107 1.36 -8.16 -25.42
N ILE A 108 2.48 -8.20 -26.15
CA ILE A 108 3.84 -8.26 -25.54
C ILE A 108 4.07 -7.12 -24.55
N GLY A 109 3.72 -5.88 -24.91
CA GLY A 109 3.90 -4.73 -24.02
C GLY A 109 3.04 -4.79 -22.75
N VAL A 110 1.86 -5.42 -22.82
CA VAL A 110 0.97 -5.64 -21.67
C VAL A 110 1.52 -6.76 -20.79
N PHE A 111 1.97 -7.86 -21.40
CA PHE A 111 2.61 -8.97 -20.70
C PHE A 111 3.84 -8.51 -19.95
N ALA A 112 4.77 -7.81 -20.61
CA ALA A 112 5.99 -7.30 -20.00
C ALA A 112 5.70 -6.41 -18.77
N LYS A 113 4.65 -5.57 -18.85
CA LYS A 113 4.20 -4.75 -17.70
C LYS A 113 3.65 -5.61 -16.56
N LYS A 114 2.91 -6.67 -16.87
CA LYS A 114 2.38 -7.62 -15.89
C LYS A 114 3.52 -8.40 -15.22
N SER A 115 4.49 -8.92 -15.99
CA SER A 115 5.67 -9.61 -15.47
C SER A 115 6.49 -8.74 -14.53
N LEU A 116 6.70 -7.45 -14.87
CA LEU A 116 7.36 -6.49 -13.97
C LEU A 116 6.62 -6.33 -12.64
N TYR A 117 5.29 -6.24 -12.68
CA TYR A 117 4.48 -6.16 -11.47
C TYR A 117 4.61 -7.45 -10.63
N THR A 118 4.51 -8.62 -11.26
CA THR A 118 4.66 -9.92 -10.58
C THR A 118 6.03 -10.06 -9.92
N LYS A 119 7.13 -9.70 -10.62
CA LYS A 119 8.48 -9.76 -10.04
C LYS A 119 8.65 -8.86 -8.82
N ARG A 120 8.11 -7.63 -8.86
CA ARG A 120 8.10 -6.74 -7.69
C ARG A 120 7.28 -7.30 -6.54
N ARG A 121 6.15 -7.94 -6.86
CA ARG A 121 5.30 -8.61 -5.87
C ARG A 121 6.05 -9.73 -5.17
N GLN A 122 6.72 -10.60 -5.93
CA GLN A 122 7.57 -11.68 -5.40
C GLN A 122 8.71 -11.11 -4.53
N GLY A 123 9.39 -10.07 -5.01
CA GLY A 123 10.43 -9.40 -4.22
C GLY A 123 9.92 -8.87 -2.88
N ILE A 124 8.66 -8.41 -2.80
CA ILE A 124 8.02 -8.00 -1.53
C ILE A 124 7.69 -9.22 -0.66
N GLU A 125 7.18 -10.30 -1.23
CA GLU A 125 6.85 -11.53 -0.49
C GLU A 125 8.10 -12.17 0.14
N GLU A 126 9.25 -12.08 -0.53
CA GLU A 126 10.55 -12.55 -0.01
C GLU A 126 11.15 -11.64 1.07
N GLN A 127 10.68 -10.38 1.17
CA GLN A 127 11.23 -9.40 2.09
C GLN A 127 10.74 -9.61 3.54
N ARG A 128 11.63 -9.31 4.49
CA ARG A 128 11.31 -9.32 5.92
C ARG A 128 10.49 -8.10 6.32
N TRP A 129 9.78 -8.21 7.45
CA TRP A 129 9.04 -7.14 8.13
C TRP A 129 8.02 -6.40 7.24
N GLN A 130 8.45 -5.40 6.46
CA GLN A 130 7.57 -4.66 5.54
C GLN A 130 7.03 -5.55 4.42
N GLY A 131 7.90 -6.42 3.88
CA GLY A 131 7.53 -7.37 2.83
C GLY A 131 6.43 -8.33 3.29
N LYS A 132 6.73 -9.10 4.34
CA LYS A 132 5.77 -9.99 5.01
C LYS A 132 4.44 -9.30 5.34
N LEU A 133 4.47 -8.08 5.86
CA LEU A 133 3.24 -7.37 6.22
C LEU A 133 2.38 -7.03 4.98
N VAL A 134 3.01 -6.52 3.92
CA VAL A 134 2.33 -6.21 2.66
C VAL A 134 1.80 -7.48 1.99
N ALA A 135 2.55 -8.59 2.08
CA ALA A 135 2.16 -9.90 1.57
C ALA A 135 0.94 -10.48 2.30
N ASN A 136 0.98 -10.54 3.64
CA ASN A 136 -0.16 -11.00 4.45
C ASN A 136 -1.41 -10.17 4.14
N ARG A 137 -1.26 -8.86 3.97
CA ARG A 137 -2.35 -7.97 3.57
C ARG A 137 -2.96 -8.31 2.22
N TRP A 138 -2.17 -8.69 1.21
CA TRP A 138 -2.71 -9.11 -0.08
C TRP A 138 -3.50 -10.42 -0.03
N GLN A 139 -3.35 -11.18 1.06
CA GLN A 139 -4.03 -12.44 1.32
C GLN A 139 -5.22 -12.27 2.29
N ASP A 140 -5.37 -11.10 2.92
CA ASP A 140 -6.47 -10.80 3.85
C ASP A 140 -7.77 -10.58 3.07
N ASP A 141 -8.71 -11.51 3.23
CA ASP A 141 -10.01 -11.51 2.60
C ASP A 141 -11.01 -10.56 3.27
N GLN A 142 -10.75 -10.19 4.53
CA GLN A 142 -11.53 -9.18 5.25
C GLN A 142 -11.12 -7.75 4.88
N LEU A 143 -9.95 -7.57 4.24
CA LEU A 143 -9.52 -6.25 3.81
C LEU A 143 -10.20 -5.85 2.51
N ASP A 144 -10.94 -4.73 2.56
CA ASP A 144 -11.57 -4.20 1.37
C ASP A 144 -10.51 -3.76 0.33
N ARG A 145 -10.70 -4.14 -0.93
CA ARG A 145 -9.75 -3.82 -2.01
C ARG A 145 -9.62 -2.31 -2.26
N SER A 146 -10.56 -1.52 -1.78
CA SER A 146 -10.58 -0.06 -1.83
C SER A 146 -9.95 0.61 -0.61
N CYS A 147 -9.32 -0.11 0.33
CA CYS A 147 -8.64 0.51 1.48
C CYS A 147 -7.61 1.59 1.10
N PHE A 148 -7.15 1.62 -0.15
CA PHE A 148 -6.25 2.65 -0.69
C PHE A 148 -6.83 3.42 -1.89
N SER A 149 -8.13 3.30 -2.18
CA SER A 149 -8.80 4.04 -3.26
C SER A 149 -8.66 5.54 -3.02
N LEU A 150 -8.83 6.00 -1.77
CA LEU A 150 -8.65 7.39 -1.37
C LEU A 150 -7.27 7.94 -1.78
N LEU A 151 -6.20 7.16 -1.59
CA LEU A 151 -4.83 7.55 -1.99
C LEU A 151 -4.64 7.60 -3.51
N CYS A 152 -5.51 6.93 -4.27
CA CYS A 152 -5.53 6.93 -5.73
C CYS A 152 -6.38 8.07 -6.31
N GLU A 153 -7.43 8.47 -5.60
CA GLU A 153 -8.35 9.54 -6.00
C GLU A 153 -7.76 10.94 -5.74
N TRP A 154 -6.96 11.08 -4.68
CA TRP A 154 -6.32 12.34 -4.30
C TRP A 154 -5.05 12.64 -5.11
N ARG A 155 -5.20 12.88 -6.41
CA ARG A 155 -4.07 13.14 -7.33
C ARG A 155 -3.33 14.44 -7.05
N THR A 156 -3.99 15.42 -6.45
CA THR A 156 -3.43 16.76 -6.14
C THR A 156 -2.96 16.90 -4.70
N ALA A 157 -3.11 15.86 -3.87
CA ALA A 157 -2.69 15.92 -2.47
C ALA A 157 -1.18 16.21 -2.38
N PRO A 158 -0.77 17.18 -1.55
CA PRO A 158 0.64 17.46 -1.31
C PRO A 158 1.38 16.20 -0.83
N THR A 159 2.64 16.06 -1.23
CA THR A 159 3.46 14.88 -0.89
C THR A 159 3.56 14.65 0.62
N TYR A 160 3.61 15.72 1.42
CA TYR A 160 3.66 15.62 2.88
C TYR A 160 2.36 15.04 3.46
N THR A 161 1.19 15.33 2.87
CA THR A 161 -0.09 14.77 3.31
C THR A 161 -0.17 13.28 3.03
N ILE A 162 0.27 12.87 1.83
CA ILE A 162 0.33 11.45 1.46
C ILE A 162 1.30 10.72 2.39
N ALA A 163 2.48 11.30 2.65
CA ALA A 163 3.45 10.73 3.58
C ALA A 163 2.86 10.61 5.00
N ALA A 164 2.18 11.63 5.51
CA ALA A 164 1.55 11.60 6.82
C ALA A 164 0.45 10.52 6.92
N LEU A 165 -0.40 10.38 5.90
CA LEU A 165 -1.41 9.31 5.84
C LEU A 165 -0.78 7.92 5.78
N GLU A 166 0.30 7.77 5.01
CA GLU A 166 1.05 6.52 4.95
C GLU A 166 1.75 6.20 6.26
N GLU A 167 2.20 7.20 7.00
CA GLU A 167 2.78 7.04 8.33
C GLU A 167 1.74 6.69 9.38
N LEU A 168 0.59 7.34 9.36
CA LEU A 168 -0.56 7.02 10.20
C LEU A 168 -1.02 5.58 9.93
N TYR A 169 -1.13 5.20 8.66
CA TYR A 169 -1.37 3.81 8.28
C TYR A 169 -0.28 2.87 8.83
N GLN A 170 1.00 3.20 8.69
CA GLN A 170 2.09 2.40 9.26
C GLN A 170 2.09 2.32 10.79
N GLN A 171 1.53 3.31 11.49
CA GLN A 171 1.37 3.30 12.94
C GLN A 171 0.22 2.39 13.38
N LEU A 172 -0.85 2.34 12.58
CA LEU A 172 -1.94 1.38 12.73
C LEU A 172 -1.50 -0.04 12.39
N LEU A 173 -0.42 -0.19 11.62
CA LEU A 173 0.12 -1.49 11.28
C LEU A 173 0.83 -2.15 12.47
N PRO A 174 0.42 -3.37 12.84
CA PRO A 174 0.86 -4.02 14.06
C PRO A 174 2.27 -4.55 13.84
N THR A 175 3.33 -3.81 14.20
CA THR A 175 4.65 -4.44 14.28
C THR A 175 5.47 -4.03 15.50
N LYS A 176 5.86 -5.01 16.33
CA LYS A 176 6.86 -4.90 17.41
C LYS A 176 8.17 -4.28 16.89
N VAL A 177 8.46 -4.54 15.62
CA VAL A 177 9.62 -4.03 14.87
C VAL A 177 9.52 -2.53 14.55
N TYR A 178 8.35 -1.97 14.26
CA TYR A 178 8.19 -0.51 14.07
C TYR A 178 8.55 0.23 15.36
N SER A 179 8.06 -0.24 16.51
CA SER A 179 8.34 0.36 17.82
C SER A 179 9.83 0.30 18.15
N THR A 180 10.44 -0.89 18.01
CA THR A 180 11.86 -1.11 18.32
C THR A 180 12.81 -0.40 17.34
N ARG A 181 12.46 -0.29 16.04
CA ARG A 181 13.37 0.26 15.01
C ARG A 181 13.08 1.69 14.57
N LYS A 182 11.83 2.17 14.61
CA LYS A 182 11.43 3.52 14.16
C LYS A 182 11.12 4.47 15.33
N ALA A 183 10.35 4.02 16.33
CA ALA A 183 9.89 4.89 17.42
C ALA A 183 10.85 4.98 18.61
N LYS A 184 11.82 4.05 18.75
CA LYS A 184 12.70 3.92 19.93
C LYS A 184 11.95 3.84 21.26
N THR A 185 10.67 3.49 21.24
CA THR A 185 9.85 3.29 22.43
C THR A 185 9.76 1.82 22.76
N SER A 186 9.78 1.48 24.05
CA SER A 186 9.43 0.15 24.54
C SER A 186 8.05 -0.21 23.99
N GLY A 187 7.92 -1.42 23.45
CA GLY A 187 6.78 -1.87 22.65
C GLY A 187 5.48 -2.05 23.43
N ASP A 188 4.98 -0.99 24.03
CA ASP A 188 3.72 -0.97 24.77
C ASP A 188 2.53 -0.94 23.80
N SER A 189 1.61 -1.90 23.90
CA SER A 189 0.44 -1.98 23.02
C SER A 189 -0.54 -0.84 23.28
N ASP A 190 -0.64 -0.41 24.53
CA ASP A 190 -1.73 0.43 25.02
C ASP A 190 -1.56 1.88 24.56
N VAL A 191 -0.30 2.34 24.44
CA VAL A 191 0.02 3.67 23.88
C VAL A 191 -0.38 3.78 22.41
N ARG A 192 -0.18 2.72 21.62
CA ARG A 192 -0.53 2.71 20.19
C ARG A 192 -2.03 2.60 19.98
N HIS A 193 -2.66 1.74 20.77
CA HIS A 193 -4.09 1.57 20.82
C HIS A 193 -4.78 2.92 21.08
N ASN A 194 -4.42 3.60 22.16
CA ASN A 194 -5.03 4.88 22.53
C ASN A 194 -4.70 6.00 21.53
N ALA A 195 -3.47 6.04 21.00
CA ALA A 195 -3.11 7.03 19.98
C ALA A 195 -3.90 6.87 18.67
N SER A 196 -4.16 5.63 18.26
CA SER A 196 -4.94 5.29 17.07
C SER A 196 -6.41 5.58 17.28
N PHE A 197 -6.96 5.12 18.40
CA PHE A 197 -8.37 5.29 18.73
C PHE A 197 -8.74 6.76 18.89
N LYS A 198 -7.81 7.56 19.45
CA LYS A 198 -7.96 9.01 19.64
C LYS A 198 -8.33 9.74 18.36
N ILE A 199 -7.75 9.36 17.22
CA ILE A 199 -8.00 10.04 15.94
C ILE A 199 -9.45 9.83 15.51
N LEU A 200 -9.94 8.59 15.57
CA LEU A 200 -11.33 8.26 15.27
C LEU A 200 -12.28 8.90 16.29
N PHE A 201 -11.91 8.90 17.56
CA PHE A 201 -12.73 9.46 18.62
C PHE A 201 -12.91 10.97 18.45
N PHE A 202 -11.86 11.74 18.14
CA PHE A 202 -11.99 13.17 17.88
C PHE A 202 -12.87 13.49 16.65
N GLU A 203 -12.84 12.66 15.61
CA GLU A 203 -13.79 12.80 14.49
C GLU A 203 -15.22 12.57 14.94
N LEU A 204 -15.47 11.52 15.73
CA LEU A 204 -16.80 11.27 16.29
C LEU A 204 -17.28 12.39 17.21
N LEU A 205 -16.39 12.97 18.03
CA LEU A 205 -16.71 14.14 18.84
C LEU A 205 -17.13 15.33 17.98
N ARG A 206 -16.45 15.58 16.85
CA ARG A 206 -16.80 16.67 15.94
C ARG A 206 -18.15 16.44 15.28
N ASP A 207 -18.39 15.22 14.80
CA ASP A 207 -19.64 14.87 14.11
C ASP A 207 -20.86 14.96 15.04
N HIS A 208 -20.67 14.76 16.35
CA HIS A 208 -21.71 14.99 17.37
C HIS A 208 -21.72 16.42 17.95
N GLY A 209 -20.90 17.33 17.41
CA GLY A 209 -20.85 18.74 17.83
C GLY A 209 -20.23 18.99 19.21
N LEU A 210 -19.49 18.02 19.77
CA LEU A 210 -18.82 18.15 21.07
C LEU A 210 -17.49 18.92 20.97
N VAL A 211 -16.87 18.93 19.79
CA VAL A 211 -15.68 19.75 19.49
C VAL A 211 -15.83 20.45 18.15
N ASN A 212 -15.29 21.66 18.04
CA ASN A 212 -15.34 22.46 16.81
C ASN A 212 -14.17 22.20 15.87
N THR A 213 -13.04 21.73 16.41
CA THR A 213 -11.79 21.54 15.68
C THR A 213 -11.13 20.25 16.11
N ILE A 214 -10.56 19.54 15.14
CA ILE A 214 -9.87 18.28 15.39
C ILE A 214 -8.38 18.56 15.45
N PRO A 215 -7.69 18.17 16.53
CA PRO A 215 -6.26 18.35 16.61
C PRO A 215 -5.57 17.52 15.52
N PRO A 216 -4.45 17.99 14.95
CA PRO A 216 -3.65 17.17 14.04
C PRO A 216 -3.31 15.82 14.69
N TRP A 217 -3.20 14.75 13.90
CA TRP A 217 -2.98 13.39 14.40
C TRP A 217 -1.71 13.25 15.28
N TYR A 218 -0.68 14.06 15.02
CA TYR A 218 0.57 14.09 15.79
C TYR A 218 0.49 14.97 17.06
N SER A 219 -0.66 15.59 17.31
CA SER A 219 -0.85 16.45 18.48
C SER A 219 -0.77 15.64 19.77
N PRO A 220 -0.14 16.17 20.84
CA PRO A 220 -0.10 15.51 22.14
C PRO A 220 -1.45 15.55 22.88
N ILE A 221 -2.42 16.37 22.43
CA ILE A 221 -3.71 16.61 23.09
C ILE A 221 -4.51 15.31 23.24
N GLN A 222 -4.81 14.87 24.45
CA GLN A 222 -5.64 13.67 24.67
C GLN A 222 -7.14 14.04 24.73
N PRO A 223 -8.05 13.12 24.35
CA PRO A 223 -9.48 13.28 24.62
C PRO A 223 -9.72 13.41 26.11
N LYS A 224 -10.75 14.18 26.50
CA LYS A 224 -11.12 14.24 27.90
C LYS A 224 -11.82 12.94 28.29
N PRO A 225 -11.72 12.50 29.55
CA PRO A 225 -12.47 11.32 30.02
C PRO A 225 -13.97 11.44 29.73
N ILE A 226 -14.52 12.65 29.86
CA ILE A 226 -15.92 12.95 29.56
C ILE A 226 -15.99 14.27 28.79
N ASP A 227 -16.69 14.25 27.65
CA ASP A 227 -17.14 15.46 26.95
C ASP A 227 -18.68 15.46 26.91
N GLU A 228 -19.28 16.38 27.69
CA GLU A 228 -20.74 16.53 27.82
C GLU A 228 -21.26 17.66 26.93
N GLY A 229 -22.16 17.31 26.03
CA GLY A 229 -23.03 18.24 25.32
C GLY A 229 -24.48 18.13 25.81
N GLU A 230 -25.35 18.99 25.27
CA GLU A 230 -26.76 19.05 25.65
C GLU A 230 -27.49 17.72 25.33
N LYS A 231 -27.19 17.13 24.17
CA LYS A 231 -27.88 15.93 23.65
C LYS A 231 -27.01 14.68 23.66
N VAL A 232 -25.69 14.84 23.66
CA VAL A 232 -24.74 13.74 23.51
C VAL A 232 -23.68 13.84 24.60
N THR A 233 -23.32 12.71 25.18
CA THR A 233 -22.17 12.61 26.10
C THR A 233 -21.21 11.55 25.58
N ALA A 234 -19.95 11.92 25.42
CA ALA A 234 -18.89 11.00 25.04
C ALA A 234 -18.00 10.68 26.23
N TYR A 235 -17.59 9.42 26.33
CA TYR A 235 -16.72 8.90 27.36
C TYR A 235 -15.51 8.24 26.71
N TRP A 236 -14.33 8.56 27.22
CA TRP A 236 -13.05 8.04 26.75
C TRP A 236 -12.40 7.20 27.85
N ASP A 237 -12.13 5.93 27.58
CA ASP A 237 -11.42 5.01 28.46
C ASP A 237 -11.95 4.99 29.90
N LEU A 238 -13.29 5.01 30.04
CA LEU A 238 -13.98 5.04 31.33
C LEU A 238 -14.76 3.75 31.60
N PRO A 239 -14.64 3.18 32.81
CA PRO A 239 -15.39 2.00 33.18
C PRO A 239 -16.90 2.28 33.29
N VAL A 240 -17.69 1.27 32.92
CA VAL A 240 -19.14 1.23 33.00
C VAL A 240 -19.53 0.37 34.19
N PHE A 241 -20.15 0.98 35.19
CA PHE A 241 -20.69 0.26 36.34
C PHE A 241 -22.19 0.04 36.14
N ALA A 242 -22.65 -1.18 36.39
CA ALA A 242 -24.07 -1.52 36.43
C ALA A 242 -24.46 -1.82 37.88
N ASP A 243 -25.61 -1.31 38.31
CA ASP A 243 -26.02 -1.34 39.72
C ASP A 243 -26.29 -2.75 40.26
N GLN A 244 -26.69 -3.69 39.40
CA GLN A 244 -27.17 -5.03 39.80
C GLN A 244 -26.47 -6.19 39.09
N THR A 245 -25.58 -5.91 38.14
CA THR A 245 -24.94 -6.94 37.31
C THR A 245 -23.46 -6.69 37.26
N GLU A 246 -22.66 -7.70 37.62
CA GLU A 246 -21.23 -7.65 37.43
C GLU A 246 -20.92 -7.63 35.93
N VAL A 247 -20.28 -6.55 35.47
CA VAL A 247 -19.81 -6.42 34.08
C VAL A 247 -18.32 -6.80 34.09
N ARG A 248 -17.98 -7.98 33.57
CA ARG A 248 -16.59 -8.50 33.57
C ARG A 248 -15.64 -7.63 32.74
N ALA A 249 -16.02 -7.28 31.51
CA ALA A 249 -15.38 -6.24 30.71
C ALA A 249 -16.11 -4.90 30.87
N ASN A 250 -15.82 -4.20 31.97
CA ASN A 250 -16.45 -2.92 32.25
C ASN A 250 -15.74 -1.72 31.62
N ARG A 251 -14.50 -1.85 31.15
CA ARG A 251 -13.72 -0.72 30.62
C ARG A 251 -13.68 -0.78 29.10
N ILE A 252 -14.49 0.08 28.49
CA ILE A 252 -14.68 0.18 27.04
C ILE A 252 -13.81 1.33 26.54
N ASP A 253 -13.17 1.16 25.39
CA ASP A 253 -12.22 2.15 24.86
C ASP A 253 -12.89 3.53 24.65
N GLY A 254 -14.12 3.54 24.12
CA GLY A 254 -14.96 4.73 24.10
C GLY A 254 -16.46 4.44 24.06
N ARG A 255 -17.26 5.40 24.50
CA ARG A 255 -18.72 5.29 24.53
C ARG A 255 -19.35 6.62 24.17
N ILE A 256 -20.36 6.60 23.30
CA ILE A 256 -21.18 7.76 22.98
C ILE A 256 -22.62 7.48 23.39
N VAL A 257 -23.16 8.33 24.25
CA VAL A 257 -24.56 8.28 24.70
C VAL A 257 -25.30 9.42 24.04
N ASP A 258 -26.13 9.11 23.04
CA ASP A 258 -27.04 10.05 22.40
C ASP A 258 -28.41 9.99 23.09
N LYS A 259 -28.67 11.01 23.92
CA LYS A 259 -29.91 11.14 24.70
C LYS A 259 -31.11 11.45 23.80
N ALA A 260 -30.90 12.15 22.69
CA ALA A 260 -31.96 12.53 21.76
C ALA A 260 -32.45 11.32 20.95
N ARG A 261 -31.52 10.47 20.49
CA ARG A 261 -31.83 9.24 19.76
C ARG A 261 -32.08 8.04 20.67
N LYS A 262 -31.79 8.16 21.97
CA LYS A 262 -31.84 7.06 22.96
C LYS A 262 -30.96 5.88 22.55
N THR A 263 -29.77 6.17 22.02
CA THR A 263 -28.82 5.15 21.56
C THR A 263 -27.51 5.28 22.33
N VAL A 264 -26.90 4.13 22.62
CA VAL A 264 -25.54 4.05 23.16
C VAL A 264 -24.68 3.34 22.12
N THR A 265 -23.63 4.01 21.67
CA THR A 265 -22.61 3.42 20.79
C THR A 265 -21.39 3.08 21.63
N LEU A 266 -21.04 1.80 21.64
CA LEU A 266 -19.82 1.30 22.28
C LEU A 266 -18.75 1.17 21.19
N LEU A 267 -17.56 1.67 21.49
CA LEU A 267 -16.43 1.71 20.59
C LEU A 267 -15.30 0.94 21.26
N GLU A 268 -14.88 -0.13 20.62
CA GLU A 268 -13.77 -0.95 21.06
C GLU A 268 -12.80 -1.04 19.89
N MET A 269 -11.54 -0.66 20.11
CA MET A 269 -10.51 -0.73 19.08
C MET A 269 -9.58 -1.90 19.38
N SER A 270 -9.24 -2.68 18.36
CA SER A 270 -8.15 -3.65 18.48
C SER A 270 -7.05 -3.24 17.49
N CYS A 271 -5.79 -3.30 17.93
CA CYS A 271 -4.62 -3.16 17.05
C CYS A 271 -3.79 -4.46 17.02
N PRO A 272 -4.43 -5.64 16.76
CA PRO A 272 -3.73 -6.91 16.79
C PRO A 272 -2.88 -7.09 15.54
N TRP A 273 -1.93 -8.01 15.61
CA TRP A 273 -1.30 -8.54 14.40
C TRP A 273 -2.34 -9.15 13.49
N VAL A 274 -2.23 -8.98 12.16
CA VAL A 274 -3.17 -9.58 11.19
C VAL A 274 -3.33 -11.08 11.48
N ASP A 275 -2.21 -11.77 11.69
CA ASP A 275 -2.18 -13.21 12.00
C ASP A 275 -2.82 -13.57 13.36
N ASN A 276 -2.95 -12.61 14.28
CA ASN A 276 -3.52 -12.82 15.62
C ASN A 276 -4.85 -12.07 15.80
N ARG A 277 -5.45 -11.55 14.73
CA ARG A 277 -6.65 -10.71 14.80
C ARG A 277 -7.80 -11.48 15.41
N ASP A 278 -8.12 -12.64 14.84
CA ASP A 278 -9.24 -13.47 15.28
C ASP A 278 -9.11 -13.88 16.75
N HIS A 279 -7.92 -14.32 17.17
CA HIS A 279 -7.65 -14.64 18.58
C HIS A 279 -7.83 -13.40 19.48
N LYS A 280 -7.48 -12.20 19.02
CA LYS A 280 -7.61 -10.98 19.82
C LYS A 280 -9.05 -10.49 19.88
N ASP A 281 -9.81 -10.68 18.82
CA ASP A 281 -11.23 -10.38 18.79
C ASP A 281 -12.00 -11.36 19.71
N GLU A 282 -11.68 -12.66 19.66
CA GLU A 282 -12.20 -13.66 20.61
C GLU A 282 -11.83 -13.31 22.06
N GLU A 283 -10.58 -12.92 22.33
CA GLU A 283 -10.15 -12.50 23.66
C GLU A 283 -10.95 -11.29 24.16
N LYS A 284 -11.26 -10.32 23.28
CA LYS A 284 -12.06 -9.14 23.64
C LYS A 284 -13.54 -9.47 23.86
N ILE A 285 -14.09 -10.42 23.13
CA ILE A 285 -15.47 -10.91 23.33
C ILE A 285 -15.60 -11.69 24.65
N MET A 286 -14.54 -12.42 25.02
CA MET A 286 -14.53 -13.31 26.19
C MET A 286 -14.08 -12.64 27.50
N LYS A 287 -13.46 -11.47 27.43
CA LYS A 287 -13.14 -10.61 28.59
C LYS A 287 -14.40 -9.91 29.09
#